data_AF-A0A242KBC4-F1
#
_entry.id   AF-A0A242KBC4-F1
#
_cell.length_a   1.000
_cell.length_b   1.000
_cell.length_c   1.000
_cell.angle_alpha   90.00
_cell.angle_beta   90.00
_cell.angle_gamma   90.00
#
_symmetry.space_group_name_H-M   'P 1'
#
loop_
_entity.id
_entity.type
_entity.pdbx_description
1 polymer ?
#
loop_
_entity_poly.entity_id
_entity_poly.type
_entity_poly.pdbx_seq_one_letter_code
_entity_poly.pdbx_strand_id
1 'polypeptide(L)'
;MSKIQLDTEELDGLKMAMHRSIDRIKEVSSGGYVTENLFNESQGASADSLSQCLAVLVKCSNQMEGIIGKTSLFLEEIIEGFTEVDSTSASKINSHGK
;
A
#
# COMPACT_ATOMS: atom_id res chain seq x y z
N MET A 1 -16.61 21.84 -6.34
CA MET A 1 -15.67 20.73 -6.07
C MET A 1 -16.39 19.71 -5.22
N SER A 2 -16.35 18.43 -5.58
CA SER A 2 -16.74 17.36 -4.63
C SER A 2 -15.77 17.41 -3.46
N LYS A 3 -16.27 17.71 -2.26
CA LYS A 3 -15.45 17.68 -1.04
C LYS A 3 -14.96 16.26 -0.84
N ILE A 4 -13.65 16.05 -0.93
CA ILE A 4 -13.03 14.91 -0.25
C ILE A 4 -13.35 15.11 1.23
N GLN A 5 -13.98 14.10 1.83
CA GLN A 5 -14.48 14.21 3.22
C GLN A 5 -13.37 14.09 4.25
N LEU A 6 -12.22 13.54 3.85
CA LEU A 6 -11.07 13.33 4.71
C LEU A 6 -10.13 14.54 4.67
N ASP A 7 -9.66 14.96 5.83
CA ASP A 7 -8.61 15.96 5.95
C ASP A 7 -7.21 15.36 5.71
N THR A 8 -6.19 16.21 5.65
CA THR A 8 -4.81 15.78 5.36
C THR A 8 -4.22 14.86 6.43
N GLU A 9 -4.62 14.98 7.69
CA GLU A 9 -4.16 14.11 8.78
C GLU A 9 -4.80 12.71 8.67
N GLU A 10 -6.09 12.63 8.34
CA GLU A 10 -6.79 11.38 8.10
C GLU A 10 -6.23 10.63 6.87
N LEU A 11 -5.89 11.37 5.81
CA LEU A 11 -5.25 10.81 4.63
C LEU A 11 -3.82 10.29 4.93
N ASP A 12 -3.05 11.00 5.74
CA ASP A 12 -1.71 10.55 6.17
C ASP A 12 -1.79 9.31 7.07
N GLY A 13 -2.78 9.27 7.98
CA GLY A 13 -3.07 8.09 8.80
C GLY A 13 -3.41 6.85 7.96
N LEU A 14 -4.22 7.03 6.90
CA LEU A 14 -4.54 5.97 5.94
C LEU A 14 -3.27 5.51 5.19
N LYS A 15 -2.46 6.44 4.69
CA LYS A 15 -1.18 6.17 4.03
C LYS A 15 -0.24 5.33 4.92
N MET A 16 -0.11 5.69 6.20
CA MET A 16 0.67 4.92 7.17
C MET A 16 0.12 3.50 7.40
N ALA A 17 -1.20 3.33 7.48
CA ALA A 17 -1.82 2.01 7.64
C ALA A 17 -1.59 1.12 6.40
N MET A 18 -1.58 1.73 5.22
CA MET A 18 -1.27 1.07 3.95
C MET A 18 0.19 0.59 3.90
N HIS A 19 1.16 1.42 4.28
CA HIS A 19 2.56 1.00 4.38
C HIS A 19 2.77 -0.15 5.37
N ARG A 20 2.17 -0.10 6.57
CA ARG A 20 2.22 -1.22 7.53
C ARG A 20 1.64 -2.52 6.97
N SER A 21 0.62 -2.41 6.11
CA SER A 21 0.02 -3.57 5.45
C SER A 21 0.94 -4.14 4.37
N ILE A 22 1.63 -3.29 3.61
CA ILE A 22 2.68 -3.71 2.67
C ILE A 22 3.80 -4.45 3.41
N ASP A 23 4.28 -3.93 4.54
CA ASP A 23 5.36 -4.57 5.31
C ASP A 23 4.96 -5.97 5.78
N ARG A 24 3.71 -6.15 6.23
CA ARG A 24 3.17 -7.47 6.59
C ARG A 24 3.02 -8.40 5.39
N ILE A 25 2.54 -7.89 4.27
CA ILE A 25 2.45 -8.67 3.02
C ILE A 25 3.84 -9.13 2.59
N LYS A 26 4.84 -8.25 2.68
CA LYS A 26 6.25 -8.57 2.42
C LYS A 26 6.79 -9.59 3.40
N GLU A 27 6.52 -9.48 4.69
CA GLU A 27 6.95 -10.47 5.68
C GLU A 27 6.42 -11.87 5.34
N VAL A 28 5.16 -11.95 4.91
CA VAL A 28 4.53 -13.23 4.51
C VAL A 28 5.01 -13.72 3.14
N SER A 29 5.28 -12.82 2.18
CA SER A 29 5.72 -13.19 0.82
C SER A 29 7.24 -13.43 0.71
N SER A 30 8.05 -12.76 1.54
CA SER A 30 9.51 -12.92 1.63
C SER A 30 9.94 -13.93 2.70
N GLY A 31 9.06 -14.22 3.66
CA GLY A 31 9.28 -15.22 4.69
C GLY A 31 9.32 -16.62 4.07
N GLY A 32 10.50 -17.24 4.13
CA GLY A 32 10.82 -18.58 3.65
C GLY A 32 10.10 -19.72 4.38
N TYR A 33 8.79 -19.63 4.57
CA TYR A 33 7.93 -20.69 5.10
C TYR A 33 7.50 -21.70 4.05
N VAL A 34 7.89 -21.45 2.80
CA VAL A 34 7.36 -22.19 1.67
C VAL A 34 8.51 -22.72 0.81
N THR A 35 9.05 -23.84 1.31
CA THR A 35 9.09 -25.09 0.55
C THR A 35 10.20 -25.41 -0.45
N GLU A 36 11.39 -24.81 -0.41
CA GLU A 36 12.53 -25.52 -1.04
C GLU A 36 12.86 -26.79 -0.26
N ASN A 37 12.99 -26.71 1.07
CA ASN A 37 13.29 -27.90 1.89
C ASN A 37 12.08 -28.83 2.07
N LEU A 38 10.86 -28.30 2.20
CA LEU A 38 9.64 -29.11 2.33
C LEU A 38 9.27 -29.84 1.04
N PHE A 39 9.52 -29.28 -0.16
CA PHE A 39 9.26 -29.99 -1.43
C PHE A 39 10.42 -30.84 -1.91
N ASN A 40 11.68 -30.53 -1.56
CA ASN A 40 12.79 -31.44 -1.84
C ASN A 40 12.61 -32.81 -1.15
N GLU A 41 11.91 -32.86 -0.01
CA GLU A 41 11.60 -34.09 0.72
C GLU A 41 10.21 -34.68 0.41
N SER A 42 9.31 -33.91 -0.21
CA SER A 42 7.93 -34.32 -0.49
C SER A 42 7.72 -34.60 -1.98
N GLN A 43 7.62 -35.88 -2.37
CA GLN A 43 7.26 -36.27 -3.74
C GLN A 43 5.76 -36.56 -3.88
N GLY A 44 5.17 -36.18 -5.01
CA GLY A 44 3.81 -36.57 -5.41
C GLY A 44 2.81 -35.42 -5.60
N ALA A 45 1.64 -35.74 -6.15
CA ALA A 45 0.66 -34.76 -6.62
C ALA A 45 0.16 -33.76 -5.55
N SER A 46 0.17 -34.13 -4.27
CA SER A 46 -0.20 -33.24 -3.17
C SER A 46 0.85 -32.15 -2.90
N ALA A 47 2.14 -32.50 -3.03
CA ALA A 47 3.23 -31.53 -2.94
C ALA A 47 3.20 -30.55 -4.11
N ASP A 48 2.95 -31.04 -5.33
CA ASP A 48 2.79 -30.20 -6.53
C ASP A 48 1.60 -29.23 -6.38
N SER A 49 0.47 -29.71 -5.88
CA SER A 49 -0.72 -28.88 -5.66
C SER A 49 -0.46 -27.79 -4.62
N LEU A 50 0.19 -28.14 -3.51
CA LEU A 50 0.59 -27.19 -2.48
C LEU A 50 1.55 -26.13 -3.05
N SER A 51 2.53 -26.53 -3.87
CA SER A 51 3.46 -25.63 -4.56
C SER A 51 2.73 -24.62 -5.43
N GLN A 52 1.74 -25.07 -6.19
CA GLN A 52 0.94 -24.20 -7.06
C GLN A 52 0.08 -23.22 -6.26
N CYS A 53 -0.59 -23.68 -5.20
CA CYS A 53 -1.37 -22.80 -4.32
C CYS A 53 -0.50 -21.68 -3.73
N LEU A 54 0.72 -22.01 -3.33
CA LEU A 54 1.66 -21.07 -2.75
C LEU A 54 2.20 -20.08 -3.78
N ALA A 55 2.53 -20.53 -4.98
CA ALA A 55 2.92 -19.64 -6.08
C ALA A 55 1.81 -18.63 -6.41
N VAL A 56 0.54 -19.08 -6.40
CA VAL A 56 -0.62 -18.18 -6.57
C VAL A 56 -0.71 -17.19 -5.42
N LEU A 57 -0.54 -17.64 -4.17
CA LEU A 57 -0.59 -16.77 -3.00
C LEU A 57 0.49 -15.67 -3.04
N VAL A 58 1.73 -16.03 -3.41
CA VAL A 58 2.83 -15.07 -3.60
C VAL A 58 2.48 -14.06 -4.70
N LYS A 59 1.98 -14.54 -5.84
CA LYS A 59 1.56 -13.66 -6.94
C LYS A 59 0.47 -12.68 -6.52
N CYS A 60 -0.57 -13.16 -5.83
CA CYS A 60 -1.65 -12.30 -5.33
C CYS A 60 -1.14 -11.30 -4.29
N SER A 61 -0.23 -11.71 -3.42
CA SER A 61 0.42 -10.84 -2.42
C SER A 61 1.17 -9.68 -3.10
N ASN A 62 1.98 -9.98 -4.12
CA ASN A 62 2.70 -8.96 -4.89
C ASN A 62 1.75 -8.00 -5.62
N GLN A 63 0.61 -8.50 -6.12
CA GLN A 63 -0.43 -7.66 -6.73
C GLN A 63 -1.08 -6.73 -5.69
N MET A 64 -1.40 -7.23 -4.50
CA MET A 64 -1.94 -6.41 -3.41
C MET A 64 -0.93 -5.34 -2.98
N GLU A 65 0.35 -5.69 -2.83
CA GLU A 65 1.42 -4.73 -2.56
C GLU A 65 1.42 -3.61 -3.61
N GLY A 66 1.38 -3.95 -4.90
CA GLY A 66 1.38 -2.97 -5.98
C GLY A 66 0.15 -2.06 -5.97
N ILE A 67 -1.04 -2.57 -5.64
CA ILE A 67 -2.27 -1.77 -5.51
C ILE A 67 -2.13 -0.82 -4.33
N ILE A 68 -1.75 -1.34 -3.15
CA ILE A 68 -1.63 -0.54 -1.93
C ILE A 68 -0.57 0.55 -2.12
N GLY A 69 0.56 0.24 -2.75
CA GLY A 69 1.62 1.22 -3.04
C GLY A 69 1.14 2.34 -3.96
N LYS A 70 0.43 2.00 -5.05
CA LYS A 70 -0.14 3.00 -5.96
C LYS A 70 -1.20 3.88 -5.28
N THR A 71 -2.05 3.30 -4.44
CA THR A 71 -3.04 4.08 -3.69
C THR A 71 -2.35 4.99 -2.69
N SER A 72 -1.30 4.53 -1.99
CA SER A 72 -0.50 5.35 -1.08
C SER A 72 0.06 6.60 -1.77
N LEU A 73 0.66 6.44 -2.97
CA LEU A 73 1.16 7.56 -3.78
C LEU A 73 0.04 8.53 -4.20
N PHE A 74 -1.12 8.00 -4.60
CA PHE A 74 -2.27 8.84 -4.95
C PHE A 74 -2.77 9.67 -3.75
N LEU A 75 -2.74 9.10 -2.53
CA LEU A 75 -3.09 9.86 -1.33
C LEU A 75 -2.07 10.97 -1.04
N GLU A 76 -0.79 10.72 -1.29
CA GLU A 76 0.28 11.72 -1.16
C GLU A 76 0.08 12.89 -2.12
N GLU A 77 -0.23 12.62 -3.40
CA GLU A 77 -0.56 13.65 -4.40
C GLU A 77 -1.78 14.51 -3.97
N ILE A 78 -2.79 13.89 -3.34
CA ILE A 78 -3.95 14.63 -2.80
C ILE A 78 -3.53 15.55 -1.65
N ILE A 79 -2.71 15.05 -0.71
CA ILE A 79 -2.24 15.82 0.45
C ILE A 79 -1.40 17.02 -0.01
N GLU A 80 -0.51 16.82 -0.99
CA GLU A 80 0.29 17.89 -1.59
C GLU A 80 -0.62 18.95 -2.24
N GLY A 81 -1.63 18.53 -2.99
CA GLY A 81 -2.61 19.43 -3.60
C GLY A 81 -3.39 20.26 -2.57
N PHE A 82 -3.82 19.67 -1.45
CA PHE A 82 -4.45 20.43 -0.36
C PHE A 82 -3.49 21.45 0.27
N THR A 83 -2.26 21.03 0.53
CA THR A 83 -1.23 21.89 1.13
C THR A 83 -0.92 23.11 0.24
N GLU A 84 -0.85 22.91 -1.08
CA GLU A 84 -0.65 24.00 -2.05
C GLU A 84 -1.84 24.98 -2.06
N VAL A 85 -3.08 24.46 -2.07
CA VAL A 85 -4.29 25.29 -2.03
C VAL A 85 -4.38 26.12 -0.74
N ASP A 86 -4.06 25.51 0.40
CA ASP A 86 -4.08 26.20 1.69
C ASP A 86 -2.99 27.28 1.78
N SER A 87 -1.76 26.98 1.34
CA SER A 87 -0.67 27.97 1.31
C SER A 87 -0.98 29.16 0.38
N THR A 88 -1.59 28.89 -0.78
CA THR A 88 -2.01 29.92 -1.75
C THR A 88 -3.14 30.77 -1.19
N SER A 89 -4.10 30.14 -0.51
CA SER A 89 -5.24 30.82 0.10
C SER A 89 -4.78 31.72 1.26
N ALA A 90 -3.90 31.22 2.14
CA ALA A 90 -3.31 32.00 3.22
C ALA A 90 -2.50 33.20 2.69
N SER A 91 -1.73 33.00 1.63
CA SER A 91 -0.94 34.07 0.98
C SER A 91 -1.83 35.17 0.40
N LYS A 92 -2.94 34.81 -0.26
CA LYS A 92 -3.92 35.78 -0.79
C LYS A 92 -4.60 36.58 0.31
N ILE A 93 -5.03 35.94 1.40
CA ILE A 93 -5.66 36.61 2.55
C ILE A 93 -4.70 37.63 3.18
N ASN A 94 -3.44 37.23 3.42
CA ASN A 94 -2.44 38.13 3.99
C ASN A 94 -2.07 39.32 3.06
N SER A 95 -2.26 39.17 1.75
CA SER A 95 -1.97 40.24 0.77
C SER A 95 -3.06 41.31 0.64
N HIS A 96 -4.29 41.06 1.11
CA HIS A 96 -5.43 41.99 1.04
C HIS A 96 -5.82 42.62 2.39
N GLY A 97 -5.13 42.28 3.48
CA GLY A 97 -5.34 42.85 4.82
C GLY A 97 -4.58 44.15 5.12
N LYS A 98 -4.18 44.93 4.09
CA LYS A 98 -3.53 46.25 4.25
C LYS A 98 -4.42 47.38 3.74
#